data_AF-A0A344LDJ9-F1
#
_entry.id   AF-A0A344LDJ9-F1
#
_cell.length_a   1.000
_cell.length_b   1.000
_cell.length_c   1.000
_cell.angle_alpha   90.00
_cell.angle_beta   90.00
_cell.angle_gamma   90.00
#
_symmetry.space_group_name_H-M   'P 1'
#
loop_
_entity.id
_entity.type
_entity.pdbx_description
1 polymer ?
#
loop_
_entity_poly.entity_id
_entity_poly.type
_entity_poly.pdbx_seq_one_letter_code
_entity_poly.pdbx_strand_id
1 'polypeptide(L)'
;MWRQMAKAGETADWQSPELAKYATGDALGVINRSLYTDHLNGVVTKGEPKTNPQVSKVDPPDNPTTVMISDCGDDSGWLKYKNGQLVNDTPGGRRSITAEVKKQQDGTWRVTRFAVEAVGSC
;
A
#
# COMPACT_ATOMS: atom_id res chain seq x y z
N MET A 1 2.03 -1.04 -6.24
CA MET A 1 1.27 -0.10 -5.38
C MET A 1 2.13 0.41 -4.22
N TRP A 2 2.52 -0.44 -3.26
CA TRP A 2 3.23 -0.02 -2.04
C TRP A 2 4.46 0.87 -2.27
N ARG A 3 5.30 0.55 -3.27
CA ARG A 3 6.45 1.39 -3.64
C ARG A 3 6.08 2.84 -4.00
N GLN A 4 4.95 3.06 -4.66
CA GLN A 4 4.52 4.43 -4.98
C GLN A 4 3.94 5.13 -3.75
N MET A 5 3.26 4.40 -2.86
CA MET A 5 2.83 4.94 -1.58
C MET A 5 4.03 5.34 -0.72
N ALA A 6 5.11 4.55 -0.70
CA ALA A 6 6.34 4.88 0.01
C ALA A 6 6.94 6.20 -0.50
N LYS A 7 7.08 6.35 -1.81
CA LYS A 7 7.55 7.60 -2.43
C LYS A 7 6.67 8.80 -2.13
N ALA A 8 5.35 8.65 -2.27
CA ALA A 8 4.40 9.72 -1.93
C ALA A 8 4.46 10.09 -0.43
N GLY A 9 4.75 9.11 0.43
CA GLY A 9 4.93 9.30 1.86
C GLY A 9 6.10 10.22 2.23
N GLU A 10 7.15 10.29 1.42
CA GLU A 10 8.34 11.13 1.69
C GLU A 10 8.00 12.62 1.77
N THR A 11 6.93 13.04 1.09
CA THR A 11 6.42 14.42 1.07
C THR A 11 4.96 14.53 1.52
N ALA A 12 4.36 13.42 1.99
CA ALA A 12 2.93 13.29 2.26
C ALA A 12 2.04 13.75 1.08
N ASP A 13 2.45 13.44 -0.15
CA ASP A 13 1.73 13.79 -1.37
C ASP A 13 0.52 12.88 -1.59
N TRP A 14 -0.61 13.24 -0.98
CA TRP A 14 -1.89 12.53 -1.12
C TRP A 14 -2.55 12.67 -2.49
N GLN A 15 -2.05 13.57 -3.35
CA GLN A 15 -2.57 13.81 -4.70
C GLN A 15 -1.69 13.21 -5.80
N SER A 16 -0.64 12.47 -5.42
CA SER A 16 0.32 11.92 -6.36
C SER A 16 -0.37 11.10 -7.46
N PRO A 17 -0.27 11.51 -8.75
CA PRO A 17 -0.93 10.81 -9.84
C PRO A 17 -0.34 9.40 -10.05
N GLU A 18 0.87 9.15 -9.55
CA GLU A 18 1.52 7.83 -9.60
C GLU A 18 0.75 6.77 -8.80
N LEU A 19 -0.01 7.16 -7.76
CA LEU A 19 -0.82 6.23 -6.98
C LEU A 19 -1.94 5.63 -7.81
N ALA A 20 -2.62 6.46 -8.61
CA ALA A 20 -3.74 6.06 -9.46
C ALA A 20 -3.32 5.11 -10.60
N LYS A 21 -2.03 5.02 -10.92
CA LYS A 21 -1.50 4.04 -11.89
C LYS A 21 -1.53 2.61 -11.37
N TYR A 22 -1.53 2.41 -10.04
CA TYR A 22 -1.42 1.08 -9.43
C TYR A 22 -2.55 0.75 -8.45
N ALA A 23 -3.34 1.73 -8.04
CA ALA A 23 -4.49 1.55 -7.17
C ALA A 23 -5.72 2.29 -7.72
N THR A 24 -6.90 1.78 -7.38
CA THR A 24 -8.19 2.42 -7.65
C THR A 24 -9.18 2.01 -6.54
N GLY A 25 -10.39 2.54 -6.58
CA GLY A 25 -11.45 2.21 -5.62
C GLY A 25 -11.02 2.40 -4.16
N ASP A 26 -11.37 1.43 -3.32
CA ASP A 26 -11.11 1.49 -1.88
C ASP A 26 -9.62 1.56 -1.55
N ALA A 27 -8.79 0.82 -2.29
CA ALA A 27 -7.34 0.82 -2.08
C ALA A 27 -6.76 2.23 -2.26
N LEU A 28 -7.09 2.92 -3.36
CA LEU A 28 -6.63 4.29 -3.57
C LEU A 28 -7.20 5.25 -2.52
N GLY A 29 -8.47 5.08 -2.15
CA GLY A 29 -9.11 5.88 -1.10
C GLY A 29 -8.42 5.76 0.26
N VAL A 30 -8.03 4.55 0.67
CA VAL A 30 -7.29 4.32 1.93
C VAL A 30 -5.93 5.01 1.90
N ILE A 31 -5.19 4.85 0.80
CA ILE A 31 -3.85 5.46 0.64
C ILE A 31 -3.95 6.99 0.70
N ASN A 32 -4.84 7.58 -0.09
CA ASN A 32 -5.00 9.04 -0.15
C ASN A 32 -5.41 9.61 1.22
N ARG A 33 -6.33 8.97 1.94
CA ARG A 33 -6.73 9.41 3.29
C ARG A 33 -5.58 9.32 4.29
N SER A 34 -4.77 8.27 4.21
CA SER A 34 -3.59 8.11 5.07
C SER A 34 -2.57 9.23 4.83
N LEU A 35 -2.21 9.48 3.57
CA LEU A 35 -1.28 10.54 3.19
C LEU A 35 -1.85 11.94 3.48
N TYR A 36 -3.16 12.14 3.31
CA TYR A 36 -3.82 13.41 3.63
C TYR A 36 -3.76 13.70 5.14
N THR A 37 -3.95 12.68 5.96
CA THR A 37 -3.79 12.79 7.42
C THR A 37 -2.35 13.15 7.78
N ASP A 38 -1.37 12.53 7.13
CA ASP A 38 0.04 12.84 7.35
C ASP A 38 0.37 14.29 6.93
N HIS A 39 -0.14 14.73 5.77
CA HIS A 39 -0.02 16.08 5.28
C HIS A 39 -0.56 17.12 6.27
N LEU A 40 -1.79 16.94 6.76
CA LEU A 40 -2.42 17.83 7.75
C LEU A 40 -1.61 17.90 9.06
N ASN A 41 -0.95 16.82 9.43
CA ASN A 41 -0.20 16.73 10.68
C ASN A 41 1.28 17.16 10.54
N GLY A 42 1.74 17.51 9.33
CA GLY A 42 3.15 17.80 9.05
C GLY A 42 4.04 16.57 9.25
N VAL A 43 3.51 15.38 8.96
CA VAL A 43 4.20 14.09 9.09
C VAL A 43 4.60 13.61 7.70
N VAL A 44 5.79 13.03 7.58
CA VAL A 44 6.25 12.31 6.39
C VAL A 44 6.62 10.89 6.77
N THR A 45 6.49 9.96 5.84
CA THR A 45 6.92 8.56 6.02
C THR A 45 8.15 8.29 5.17
N LYS A 46 9.20 7.73 5.76
CA LYS A 46 10.47 7.40 5.09
C LYS A 46 10.71 5.90 5.07
N GLY A 47 11.48 5.45 4.09
CA GLY A 47 11.72 4.03 3.84
C GLY A 47 10.59 3.42 3.00
N GLU A 48 10.60 2.09 2.87
CA GLU A 48 9.61 1.35 2.12
C GLU A 48 9.36 -0.01 2.77
N PRO A 49 8.15 -0.58 2.62
CA PRO A 49 7.90 -1.93 3.11
C PRO A 49 8.63 -2.94 2.23
N LYS A 50 9.12 -4.02 2.85
CA LYS A 50 9.55 -5.20 2.10
C LYS A 50 8.33 -6.04 1.79
N THR A 51 8.23 -6.57 0.58
CA THR A 51 7.09 -7.37 0.12
C THR A 51 7.56 -8.67 -0.50
N ASN A 52 6.79 -9.75 -0.31
CA ASN A 52 6.93 -11.04 -0.95
C ASN A 52 5.57 -11.52 -1.51
N PRO A 53 4.99 -10.81 -2.50
CA PRO A 53 3.65 -11.09 -2.99
C PRO A 53 3.61 -12.38 -3.81
N GLN A 54 2.58 -13.18 -3.59
CA GLN A 54 2.28 -14.43 -4.27
C GLN A 54 0.86 -14.37 -4.82
N VAL A 55 0.65 -14.84 -6.05
CA VAL A 55 -0.70 -14.99 -6.61
C VAL A 55 -1.38 -16.17 -5.92
N SER A 56 -2.51 -15.90 -5.25
CA SER A 56 -3.27 -16.93 -4.53
C SER A 56 -4.50 -17.41 -5.31
N LYS A 57 -5.05 -16.57 -6.20
CA LYS A 57 -6.16 -16.94 -7.08
C LYS A 57 -6.16 -16.09 -8.36
N VAL A 58 -6.61 -16.68 -9.45
CA VAL A 58 -6.83 -16.01 -10.74
C VAL A 58 -8.24 -16.33 -11.22
N ASP A 59 -8.96 -15.32 -11.72
CA ASP A 59 -10.38 -15.47 -12.10
C ASP A 59 -10.79 -14.57 -13.30
N PRO A 60 -11.43 -15.12 -14.34
CA PRO A 60 -11.48 -16.55 -14.67
C PRO A 60 -10.08 -17.08 -15.08
N PRO A 61 -9.80 -18.39 -14.98
CA PRO A 61 -8.48 -18.95 -15.31
C PRO A 61 -8.01 -18.70 -16.75
N ASP A 62 -8.92 -18.79 -17.73
CA ASP A 62 -8.56 -18.71 -19.16
C ASP A 62 -8.40 -17.28 -19.68
N ASN A 63 -9.10 -16.31 -19.07
CA ASN A 63 -9.00 -14.89 -19.44
C ASN A 63 -9.12 -14.01 -18.19
N PRO A 64 -8.04 -13.91 -17.39
CA PRO A 64 -8.11 -13.29 -16.08
C PRO A 64 -8.54 -11.82 -16.12
N THR A 65 -9.50 -11.49 -15.26
CA THR A 65 -9.93 -10.11 -15.00
C THR A 65 -9.77 -9.72 -13.54
N THR A 66 -9.61 -10.70 -12.65
CA THR A 66 -9.35 -10.54 -11.23
C THR A 66 -8.22 -11.47 -10.79
N VAL A 67 -7.32 -10.95 -9.94
CA VAL A 67 -6.24 -11.70 -9.32
C VAL A 67 -6.24 -11.39 -7.83
N MET A 68 -6.19 -12.44 -7.00
CA MET A 68 -5.95 -12.32 -5.58
C MET A 68 -4.46 -12.51 -5.31
N ILE A 69 -3.92 -11.63 -4.48
CA ILE A 69 -2.53 -11.66 -4.03
C ILE A 69 -2.53 -11.84 -2.52
N SER A 70 -1.69 -12.76 -2.03
CA SER A 70 -1.29 -12.85 -0.63
C SER A 70 0.15 -12.40 -0.49
N ASP A 71 0.46 -11.67 0.58
CA ASP A 71 1.81 -11.18 0.85
C ASP A 71 2.09 -11.26 2.36
N CYS A 72 3.36 -11.49 2.71
CA CYS A 72 3.88 -11.27 4.06
C CYS A 72 4.79 -10.04 4.00
N GLY A 73 4.19 -8.86 4.16
CA GLY A 73 4.87 -7.57 4.05
C GLY A 73 5.50 -7.17 5.38
N ASP A 74 6.68 -6.54 5.34
CA ASP A 74 7.39 -6.05 6.52
C ASP A 74 7.50 -4.52 6.47
N ASP A 75 6.79 -3.83 7.37
CA ASP A 75 6.78 -2.37 7.49
C ASP A 75 7.75 -1.83 8.56
N SER A 76 8.63 -2.67 9.14
CA SER A 76 9.56 -2.26 10.21
C SER A 76 10.47 -1.08 9.84
N GLY A 77 10.80 -0.96 8.55
CA GLY A 77 11.66 0.11 8.02
C GLY A 77 10.88 1.32 7.49
N TRP A 78 9.55 1.31 7.56
CA TRP A 78 8.69 2.32 6.95
C TRP A 78 8.10 3.24 8.02
N LEU A 79 8.86 4.27 8.36
CA LEU A 79 8.74 5.02 9.62
C LEU A 79 8.24 6.45 9.43
N LYS A 80 7.43 6.93 10.37
CA LYS A 80 6.85 8.28 10.36
C LYS A 80 7.70 9.29 11.11
N TYR A 81 7.88 10.47 10.52
CA TYR A 81 8.69 11.57 11.05
C TYR A 81 7.91 12.89 11.06
N LYS A 82 8.12 13.69 12.10
CA LYS A 82 7.65 15.08 12.21
C LYS A 82 8.80 15.97 12.63
N ASN A 83 9.08 17.03 11.87
CA ASN A 83 10.20 17.94 12.12
C ASN A 83 11.56 17.21 12.30
N GLY A 84 11.77 16.13 11.54
CA GLY A 84 12.97 15.30 11.61
C GLY A 84 13.04 14.31 12.77
N GLN A 85 12.06 14.31 13.69
CA GLN A 85 11.97 13.38 14.80
C GLN A 85 10.99 12.24 14.50
N LEU A 86 11.27 11.05 15.02
CA LEU A 86 10.40 9.89 14.87
C LEU A 86 9.08 10.11 15.63
N VAL A 87 7.94 9.83 14.99
CA VAL A 87 6.60 10.08 15.57
C VAL A 87 6.26 9.06 16.65
N ASN A 88 6.62 7.79 16.48
CA ASN A 88 6.53 6.76 17.50
C ASN A 88 7.65 5.73 17.31
N ASP A 89 8.03 5.10 18.41
CA ASP A 89 9.02 4.01 18.47
C ASP A 89 8.36 2.62 18.47
N THR A 90 7.05 2.55 18.22
CA THR A 90 6.36 1.26 18.10
C THR A 90 6.87 0.57 16.84
N PRO A 91 7.51 -0.60 16.97
CA PRO A 91 8.06 -1.27 15.81
C PRO A 91 6.93 -1.63 14.84
N GLY A 92 7.16 -1.36 13.56
CA GLY A 92 6.51 -2.13 12.51
C GLY A 92 6.94 -3.60 12.59
N GLY A 93 6.52 -4.39 11.62
CA GLY A 93 6.88 -5.79 11.53
C GLY A 93 6.22 -6.46 10.34
N ARG A 94 6.32 -7.77 10.34
CA ARG A 94 5.68 -8.60 9.33
C ARG A 94 4.17 -8.63 9.53
N ARG A 95 3.43 -8.57 8.43
CA ARG A 95 1.98 -8.56 8.39
C ARG A 95 1.50 -9.39 7.22
N SER A 96 0.52 -10.24 7.47
CA SER A 96 -0.25 -10.90 6.43
C SER A 96 -1.09 -9.84 5.70
N ILE A 97 -1.02 -9.85 4.37
CA ILE A 97 -1.71 -8.91 3.50
C ILE A 97 -2.45 -9.71 2.43
N THR A 98 -3.71 -9.36 2.19
CA THR A 98 -4.46 -9.85 1.03
C THR A 98 -4.85 -8.66 0.16
N ALA A 99 -4.80 -8.83 -1.16
CA ALA A 99 -5.16 -7.79 -2.11
C ALA A 99 -5.94 -8.36 -3.30
N GLU A 100 -6.95 -7.61 -3.75
CA GLU A 100 -7.68 -7.87 -4.99
C GLU A 100 -7.20 -6.91 -6.07
N VAL A 101 -6.69 -7.47 -7.17
CA VAL A 101 -6.25 -6.72 -8.34
C VAL A 101 -7.22 -6.99 -9.48
N LYS A 102 -7.71 -5.93 -10.13
CA LYS A 102 -8.63 -6.06 -11.27
C LYS A 102 -8.05 -5.42 -12.51
N LYS A 103 -8.32 -6.04 -13.65
CA LYS A 103 -8.04 -5.47 -14.97
C LYS A 103 -9.03 -4.33 -15.23
N GLN A 104 -8.51 -3.18 -15.59
CA GLN A 104 -9.27 -1.96 -15.87
C GLN A 104 -9.69 -1.91 -17.34
N GLN A 105 -10.57 -0.97 -17.69
CA GLN A 105 -11.02 -0.78 -19.08
C GLN A 105 -9.87 -0.39 -20.03
N ASP A 106 -8.85 0.31 -19.52
CA ASP A 106 -7.63 0.65 -20.26
C ASP A 106 -6.63 -0.52 -20.39
N GLY A 107 -7.01 -1.71 -19.91
CA GLY A 107 -6.18 -2.93 -19.93
C GLY A 107 -5.14 -3.01 -18.82
N THR A 108 -4.96 -1.97 -18.00
CA THR A 108 -4.02 -1.99 -16.87
C THR A 108 -4.55 -2.80 -15.69
N TRP A 109 -3.66 -3.28 -14.82
CA TRP A 109 -4.02 -3.96 -13.58
C TRP A 109 -3.83 -3.01 -12.40
N ARG A 110 -4.87 -2.87 -11.56
CA ARG A 110 -4.82 -1.99 -10.39
C ARG A 110 -5.36 -2.71 -9.16
N VAL A 111 -4.74 -2.46 -8.02
CA VAL A 111 -5.25 -2.92 -6.73
C VAL A 111 -6.52 -2.15 -6.43
N THR A 112 -7.60 -2.87 -6.15
CA THR A 112 -8.93 -2.27 -5.90
C THR A 112 -9.27 -2.24 -4.41
N ARG A 113 -8.78 -3.23 -3.66
CA ARG A 113 -8.89 -3.32 -2.19
C ARG A 113 -7.78 -4.20 -1.65
N PHE A 114 -7.47 -4.01 -0.37
CA PHE A 114 -6.54 -4.84 0.37
C PHE A 114 -6.96 -4.91 1.85
N ALA A 115 -6.49 -5.94 2.55
CA ALA A 115 -6.53 -6.04 4.00
C ALA A 115 -5.11 -6.25 4.51
N VAL A 116 -4.78 -5.58 5.61
CA VAL A 116 -3.49 -5.68 6.30
C VAL A 116 -3.77 -6.11 7.73
N GLU A 117 -3.23 -7.26 8.12
CA GLU A 117 -3.44 -7.83 9.45
C GLU A 117 -2.50 -7.20 10.50
N ALA A 118 -2.67 -7.62 11.76
CA ALA A 118 -1.82 -7.21 12.87
C ALA A 118 -0.34 -7.59 12.64
N VAL A 119 0.57 -6.86 13.31
CA VAL A 119 2.00 -7.19 13.35
C VAL A 119 2.20 -8.61 13.90
N GLY A 120 3.05 -9.41 13.26
CA GLY A 120 3.35 -10.79 13.64
C GLY A 120 2.35 -11.83 13.14
N SER A 121 1.41 -11.45 12.27
CA SER A 121 0.47 -12.39 11.64
C SER A 121 1.13 -13.32 10.59
N CYS A 122 2.36 -12.99 10.21
CA CYS A 122 3.38 -13.81 9.58
C CYS A 122 4.76 -13.28 10.09
#